data_AF-A0A0J6TDB7-F1
#
_entry.id   AF-A0A0J6TDB7-F1
#
_cell.length_a   1.000
_cell.length_b   1.000
_cell.length_c   1.000
_cell.angle_alpha   90.00
_cell.angle_beta   90.00
_cell.angle_gamma   90.00
#
_symmetry.space_group_name_H-M   'P 1'
#
loop_
_entity.id
_entity.type
_entity.pdbx_description
1 polymer ?
#
loop_
_entity_poly.entity_id
_entity_poly.type
_entity_poly.pdbx_seq_one_letter_code
_entity_poly.pdbx_strand_id
1 'polypeptide(L)'
;MYHVRSLGGKVAAYSMQQRVKQLARASPTLARLQAFIFGETLEAALLAAVPQGKPPVGAISGLLIDKFGIDTFKSPQTKQFVGVAVAAKLETLGYVATGKRIRITNDPIFTTGGLFRKVAASPRSSSHELLARFVAALTEDEALIVAELLAQKRTLAEISRNPED
;
A
#
# COMPACT_ATOMS: atom_id res chain seq x y z
N MET A 1 -30.31 -5.41 19.93
CA MET A 1 -29.32 -6.30 19.28
C MET A 1 -28.80 -5.54 18.07
N TYR A 2 -27.55 -5.05 18.10
CA TYR A 2 -27.03 -4.15 17.08
C TYR A 2 -26.62 -4.91 15.81
N HIS A 3 -27.18 -4.48 14.67
CA HIS A 3 -26.69 -4.82 13.34
C HIS A 3 -25.33 -4.19 13.08
N VAL A 4 -24.33 -5.01 12.73
CA VAL A 4 -23.07 -4.52 12.15
C VAL A 4 -23.06 -4.89 10.67
N ARG A 5 -23.24 -3.86 9.83
CA ARG A 5 -23.05 -3.91 8.38
C ARG A 5 -21.57 -4.14 8.08
N SER A 6 -21.24 -5.28 7.48
CA SER A 6 -19.91 -5.53 6.90
C SER A 6 -19.86 -4.91 5.50
N LEU A 7 -19.18 -3.77 5.37
CA LEU A 7 -18.88 -3.13 4.09
C LEU A 7 -17.59 -3.72 3.50
N GLY A 8 -17.70 -4.23 2.28
CA GLY A 8 -16.63 -4.86 1.54
C GLY A 8 -15.46 -3.93 1.17
N GLY A 9 -14.25 -4.48 1.24
CA GLY A 9 -13.57 -4.93 0.03
C GLY A 9 -13.09 -3.89 -0.99
N LYS A 10 -12.90 -2.62 -0.62
CA LYS A 10 -12.07 -1.63 -1.35
C LYS A 10 -11.52 -0.57 -0.38
N VAL A 11 -10.46 -0.84 0.41
CA VAL A 11 -9.99 0.16 1.41
C VAL A 11 -8.46 0.35 1.55
N ALA A 12 -7.58 -0.51 1.00
CA ALA A 12 -6.16 -0.44 1.43
C ALA A 12 -5.38 0.80 0.93
N ALA A 13 -5.42 1.11 -0.38
CA ALA A 13 -4.69 2.25 -0.95
C ALA A 13 -5.24 3.63 -0.55
N TYR A 14 -6.43 3.68 0.05
CA TYR A 14 -7.05 4.91 0.56
C TYR A 14 -6.57 5.30 1.97
N SER A 15 -5.77 4.48 2.68
CA SER A 15 -5.56 4.70 4.12
C SER A 15 -4.23 5.36 4.50
N MET A 16 -3.08 4.94 3.95
CA MET A 16 -1.78 5.42 4.45
C MET A 16 -1.33 6.76 3.87
N GLN A 17 -1.41 6.96 2.55
CA GLN A 17 -1.02 8.24 1.96
C GLN A 17 -1.92 9.39 2.43
N GLN A 18 -3.22 9.13 2.63
CA GLN A 18 -4.14 10.11 3.21
C GLN A 18 -3.83 10.39 4.67
N ARG A 19 -3.52 9.36 5.46
CA ARG A 19 -3.06 9.52 6.84
C ARG A 19 -1.78 10.36 6.92
N VAL A 20 -0.81 10.16 6.03
CA VAL A 20 0.40 11.00 5.97
C VAL A 20 0.03 12.44 5.67
N LYS A 21 -0.82 12.68 4.67
CA LYS A 21 -1.31 14.04 4.33
C LYS A 21 -2.02 14.71 5.52
N GLN A 22 -2.80 13.96 6.29
CA GLN A 22 -3.48 14.48 7.49
C GLN A 22 -2.48 14.82 8.60
N LEU A 23 -1.54 13.92 8.90
CA LEU A 23 -0.50 14.15 9.91
C LEU A 23 0.40 15.32 9.54
N ALA A 24 0.73 15.47 8.25
CA ALA A 24 1.57 16.54 7.76
C ALA A 24 0.98 17.94 7.99
N ARG A 25 -0.35 18.06 8.08
CA ARG A 25 -1.03 19.34 8.39
C ARG A 25 -0.82 19.78 9.83
N ALA A 26 -0.41 18.89 10.72
CA ALA A 26 -0.23 19.21 12.14
C ALA A 26 0.99 20.12 12.40
N SER A 27 1.97 20.16 11.50
CA SER A 27 3.06 21.14 11.61
C SER A 27 3.79 21.40 10.29
N PRO A 28 4.41 22.60 10.13
CA PRO A 28 5.23 22.92 8.96
C PRO A 28 6.39 21.93 8.75
N THR A 29 7.00 21.44 9.82
CA THR A 29 8.11 20.48 9.75
C THR A 29 7.65 19.15 9.14
N LEU A 30 6.49 18.64 9.54
CA LEU A 30 5.95 17.39 8.99
C LEU A 30 5.54 17.55 7.51
N ALA A 31 4.99 18.71 7.14
CA ALA A 31 4.71 19.03 5.74
C ALA A 31 5.98 19.03 4.87
N ARG A 32 7.07 19.63 5.36
CA ARG A 32 8.36 19.62 4.65
C ARG A 32 8.96 18.22 4.55
N LEU A 33 8.87 17.42 5.62
CA LEU A 33 9.29 16.02 5.61
C LEU A 33 8.49 15.19 4.61
N GLN A 34 7.16 15.38 4.55
CA GLN A 34 6.33 14.72 3.55
C GLN A 34 6.81 15.05 2.13
N ALA A 35 6.94 16.34 1.82
CA ALA A 35 7.35 16.78 0.49
C ALA A 35 8.70 16.18 0.09
N PHE A 36 9.66 16.16 1.03
CA PHE A 36 10.98 15.58 0.79
C PHE A 36 10.93 14.06 0.58
N ILE A 37 10.17 13.33 1.40
CA ILE A 37 10.07 11.86 1.31
C ILE A 37 9.34 11.41 0.04
N PHE A 38 8.34 12.17 -0.41
CA PHE A 38 7.59 11.84 -1.62
C PHE A 38 8.28 12.28 -2.92
N GLY A 39 9.29 13.16 -2.82
CA GLY A 39 10.14 13.54 -3.93
C GLY A 39 11.00 12.39 -4.46
N GLU A 40 11.64 12.63 -5.60
CA GLU A 40 12.45 11.62 -6.30
C GLU A 40 13.80 11.36 -5.61
N THR A 41 14.32 12.33 -4.85
CA THR A 41 15.65 12.28 -4.24
C THR A 41 15.89 11.04 -3.38
N LEU A 42 14.87 10.58 -2.65
CA LEU A 42 15.00 9.43 -1.75
C LEU A 42 14.66 8.10 -2.41
N GLU A 43 14.05 8.11 -3.59
CA GLU A 43 13.45 6.92 -4.20
C GLU A 43 14.47 5.81 -4.45
N ALA A 44 15.60 6.15 -5.08
CA ALA A 44 16.66 5.18 -5.36
C ALA A 44 17.18 4.50 -4.09
N ALA A 45 17.42 5.27 -3.02
CA ALA A 45 17.91 4.75 -1.74
C ALA A 45 16.86 3.84 -1.06
N LEU A 46 15.60 4.25 -1.07
CA LEU A 46 14.49 3.46 -0.53
C LEU A 46 14.35 2.12 -1.27
N LEU A 47 14.37 2.14 -2.60
CA LEU A 47 14.20 0.95 -3.43
C LEU A 47 15.39 -0.01 -3.34
N ALA A 48 16.61 0.51 -3.26
CA ALA A 48 17.82 -0.30 -3.12
C ALA A 48 17.90 -1.05 -1.78
N ALA A 49 17.29 -0.51 -0.72
CA ALA A 49 17.29 -1.13 0.61
C ALA A 49 16.44 -2.42 0.68
N VAL A 50 15.31 -2.45 -0.04
CA VAL A 50 14.35 -3.56 -0.01
C VAL A 50 14.98 -4.91 -0.39
N PRO A 51 15.61 -5.09 -1.57
CA PRO A 51 16.17 -6.39 -1.96
C PRO A 51 17.34 -6.83 -1.07
N GLN A 52 18.00 -5.88 -0.38
CA GLN A 52 19.06 -6.18 0.57
C GLN A 52 18.54 -6.64 1.94
N GLY A 53 17.21 -6.71 2.13
CA GLY A 53 16.62 -7.05 3.42
C GLY A 53 16.92 -6.02 4.51
N LYS A 54 17.17 -4.76 4.13
CA LYS A 54 17.48 -3.66 5.05
C LYS A 54 16.25 -2.75 5.25
N PRO A 55 16.08 -2.13 6.43
CA PRO A 55 14.98 -1.21 6.66
C PRO A 55 15.15 0.08 5.85
N PRO A 56 14.18 0.48 5.01
CA PRO A 56 14.33 1.65 4.13
C PRO A 56 14.53 2.97 4.89
N VAL A 57 13.97 3.11 6.09
CA VAL A 57 14.18 4.31 6.93
C VAL A 57 15.66 4.52 7.27
N GLY A 58 16.43 3.44 7.46
CA GLY A 58 17.86 3.56 7.74
C GLY A 58 18.68 3.96 6.52
N ALA A 59 18.23 3.57 5.32
CA ALA A 59 18.91 3.93 4.06
C ALA A 59 18.82 5.43 3.73
N ILE A 60 17.88 6.15 4.34
CA ILE A 60 17.67 7.59 4.11
C ILE A 60 18.07 8.47 5.29
N SER A 61 18.55 7.90 6.41
CA SER A 61 18.87 8.66 7.63
C SER A 61 19.88 9.78 7.40
N GLY A 62 20.93 9.53 6.61
CA GLY A 62 21.93 10.56 6.26
C GLY A 62 21.30 11.73 5.51
N LEU A 63 20.53 11.45 4.45
CA LEU A 63 19.85 12.47 3.65
C LEU A 63 18.83 13.28 4.46
N LEU A 64 18.18 12.64 5.44
CA LEU A 64 17.28 13.30 6.37
C LEU A 64 18.04 14.28 7.29
N ILE A 65 19.20 13.87 7.82
CA ILE A 65 20.05 14.73 8.65
C ILE A 65 20.60 15.89 7.84
N ASP A 66 21.11 15.64 6.64
CA ASP A 66 21.67 16.67 5.78
C ASP A 66 20.64 17.77 5.47
N LYS A 67 19.36 17.37 5.31
CA LYS A 67 18.29 18.31 4.95
C LYS A 67 17.63 19.01 6.12
N PHE A 68 17.50 18.36 7.28
CA PHE A 68 16.69 18.84 8.40
C PHE A 68 17.46 18.97 9.73
N GLY A 69 18.71 18.53 9.78
CA GLY A 69 19.51 18.45 11.01
C GLY A 69 19.07 17.31 11.93
N ILE A 70 20.01 16.79 12.72
CA ILE A 70 19.76 15.67 13.64
C ILE A 70 18.73 16.02 14.72
N ASP A 71 18.69 17.27 15.16
CA ASP A 71 17.80 17.73 16.24
C ASP A 71 16.31 17.58 15.90
N THR A 72 15.95 17.72 14.62
CA THR A 72 14.58 17.49 14.12
C THR A 72 14.06 16.10 14.50
N PHE A 73 14.96 15.13 14.59
CA PHE A 73 14.62 13.75 14.86
C PHE A 73 14.77 13.36 16.33
N LYS A 74 15.04 14.29 17.26
CA LYS A 74 14.99 13.97 18.71
C LYS A 74 13.59 13.56 19.16
N SER A 75 12.54 14.12 18.53
CA SER A 75 11.15 13.79 18.85
C SER A 75 10.74 12.42 18.32
N PRO A 76 10.18 11.52 19.17
CA PRO A 76 9.60 10.26 18.72
C PRO A 76 8.50 10.43 17.67
N GLN A 77 7.73 11.53 17.74
CA GLN A 77 6.63 11.81 16.81
C GLN A 77 7.16 12.04 15.40
N THR A 78 8.26 12.78 15.25
CA THR A 78 8.91 13.00 13.96
C THR A 78 9.44 11.68 13.38
N LYS A 79 10.11 10.85 14.20
CA LYS A 79 10.60 9.54 13.76
C LYS A 79 9.46 8.64 13.28
N GLN A 80 8.36 8.60 14.04
CA GLN A 80 7.18 7.82 13.68
C GLN A 80 6.56 8.32 12.37
N PHE A 81 6.46 9.64 12.21
CA PHE A 81 5.96 10.23 10.97
C PHE A 81 6.80 9.81 9.76
N VAL A 82 8.13 9.87 9.86
CA VAL A 82 9.02 9.40 8.78
C VAL A 82 8.74 7.93 8.44
N GLY A 83 8.60 7.07 9.46
CA GLY A 83 8.28 5.66 9.24
C GLY A 83 6.95 5.47 8.48
N VAL A 84 5.92 6.22 8.83
CA VAL A 84 4.62 6.17 8.14
C VAL A 84 4.71 6.73 6.72
N ALA A 85 5.43 7.84 6.52
CA ALA A 85 5.62 8.47 5.23
C ALA A 85 6.41 7.57 4.26
N VAL A 86 7.48 6.93 4.74
CA VAL A 86 8.28 5.96 3.98
C VAL A 86 7.45 4.73 3.61
N ALA A 87 6.66 4.20 4.55
CA ALA A 87 5.76 3.08 4.26
C ALA A 87 4.74 3.44 3.16
N ALA A 88 4.13 4.64 3.26
CA ALA A 88 3.20 5.13 2.25
C ALA A 88 3.88 5.33 0.87
N LYS A 89 5.09 5.89 0.82
CA LYS A 89 5.84 6.04 -0.44
C LYS A 89 6.15 4.67 -1.07
N LEU A 90 6.63 3.71 -0.28
CA LEU A 90 6.89 2.35 -0.77
C LEU A 90 5.62 1.64 -1.25
N GLU A 91 4.48 1.85 -0.59
CA GLU A 91 3.19 1.36 -1.06
C GLU A 91 2.83 1.92 -2.44
N THR A 92 3.02 3.24 -2.66
CA THR A 92 2.80 3.84 -3.99
C THR A 92 3.75 3.29 -5.07
N LEU A 93 4.89 2.74 -4.67
CA LEU A 93 5.88 2.11 -5.56
C LEU A 93 5.66 0.59 -5.72
N GLY A 94 4.57 0.03 -5.18
CA GLY A 94 4.24 -1.40 -5.32
C GLY A 94 4.98 -2.31 -4.33
N TYR A 95 5.36 -1.80 -3.17
CA TYR A 95 6.00 -2.55 -2.09
C TYR A 95 5.08 -2.64 -0.87
N VAL A 96 5.16 -3.74 -0.14
CA VAL A 96 4.38 -3.96 1.08
C VAL A 96 5.30 -4.32 2.25
N ALA A 97 4.95 -3.84 3.44
CA ALA A 97 5.64 -4.21 4.66
C ALA A 97 5.47 -5.72 4.93
N THR A 98 6.52 -6.38 5.42
CA THR A 98 6.48 -7.82 5.75
C THR A 98 5.96 -8.09 7.16
N GLY A 99 5.68 -7.06 7.94
CA GLY A 99 5.39 -7.15 9.38
C GLY A 99 6.62 -7.37 10.26
N LYS A 100 7.76 -7.77 9.69
CA LYS A 100 9.02 -7.94 10.42
C LYS A 100 9.71 -6.60 10.67
N ARG A 101 10.29 -6.45 11.86
CA ARG A 101 11.16 -5.33 12.22
C ARG A 101 12.52 -5.87 12.64
N ILE A 102 13.59 -5.18 12.24
CA ILE A 102 14.95 -5.52 12.64
C ILE A 102 15.65 -4.29 13.22
N ARG A 103 16.67 -4.54 14.03
CA ARG A 103 17.56 -3.51 14.57
C ARG A 103 18.38 -2.91 13.44
N ILE A 104 18.56 -1.59 13.46
CA ILE A 104 19.46 -0.89 12.54
C ILE A 104 20.70 -0.50 13.34
N THR A 105 21.83 -1.14 13.03
CA THR A 105 23.08 -0.91 13.75
C THR A 105 23.70 0.41 13.30
N ASN A 106 24.17 1.21 14.26
CA ASN A 106 24.86 2.49 14.05
C ASN A 106 24.04 3.56 13.28
N ASP A 107 22.71 3.45 13.27
CA ASP A 107 21.88 4.49 12.66
C ASP A 107 21.63 5.64 13.64
N PRO A 108 21.85 6.90 13.22
CA PRO A 108 21.75 8.08 14.09
C PRO A 108 20.31 8.46 14.45
N ILE A 109 19.30 7.99 13.70
CA ILE A 109 17.89 8.36 13.89
C ILE A 109 17.09 7.18 14.47
N PHE A 110 17.20 6.00 13.85
CA PHE A 110 16.32 4.87 14.02
C PHE A 110 17.04 3.68 14.63
N THR A 111 16.58 3.22 15.80
CA THR A 111 17.11 1.99 16.41
C THR A 111 16.58 0.72 15.73
N THR A 112 15.39 0.79 15.13
CA THR A 112 14.72 -0.32 14.46
C THR A 112 13.97 0.19 13.23
N GLY A 113 13.72 -0.70 12.27
CA GLY A 113 12.91 -0.40 11.11
C GLY A 113 12.22 -1.62 10.52
N GLY A 114 11.15 -1.37 9.76
CA GLY A 114 10.38 -2.42 9.09
C GLY A 114 11.02 -2.89 7.80
N LEU A 115 10.85 -4.17 7.49
CA LEU A 115 11.23 -4.75 6.20
C LEU A 115 10.07 -4.70 5.22
N PHE A 116 10.40 -4.63 3.93
CA PHE A 116 9.45 -4.55 2.83
C PHE A 116 9.78 -5.61 1.78
N ARG A 117 8.79 -5.91 0.94
CA ARG A 117 8.96 -6.77 -0.24
C ARG A 117 8.18 -6.19 -1.40
N LYS A 118 8.64 -6.44 -2.62
CA LYS A 118 7.89 -6.10 -3.83
C LYS A 118 6.61 -6.94 -3.86
N VAL A 119 5.47 -6.33 -4.18
CA VAL A 119 4.26 -7.08 -4.48
C VAL A 119 4.53 -7.81 -5.80
N ALA A 120 4.42 -9.14 -5.79
CA ALA A 120 4.48 -9.88 -7.05
C ALA A 120 3.39 -9.31 -7.97
N ALA A 121 3.76 -8.94 -9.19
CA ALA A 121 2.79 -8.63 -10.22
C ALA A 121 2.05 -9.94 -10.53
N SER A 122 1.02 -10.25 -9.74
CA SER A 122 0.12 -11.32 -10.07
C SER A 122 -0.62 -10.88 -11.33
N PRO A 123 -0.49 -11.58 -12.47
CA PRO A 123 -1.11 -11.13 -13.70
C PRO A 123 -2.65 -11.18 -13.68
N ARG A 124 -3.29 -11.61 -12.58
CA ARG A 124 -4.74 -11.86 -12.54
C ARG A 124 -5.47 -11.56 -11.21
N SER A 125 -4.80 -11.26 -10.09
CA SER A 125 -5.42 -11.53 -8.77
C SER A 125 -6.02 -10.37 -7.96
N SER A 126 -6.65 -9.37 -8.57
CA SER A 126 -7.62 -8.55 -7.79
C SER A 126 -9.06 -8.85 -8.21
N SER A 127 -9.34 -8.79 -9.51
CA SER A 127 -10.69 -9.02 -10.02
C SER A 127 -11.07 -10.50 -10.09
N HIS A 128 -10.17 -11.39 -10.54
CA HIS A 128 -10.48 -12.82 -10.58
C HIS A 128 -10.59 -13.43 -9.18
N GLU A 129 -9.77 -12.99 -8.23
CA GLU A 129 -9.82 -13.50 -6.85
C GLU A 129 -11.09 -13.03 -6.14
N LEU A 130 -11.48 -11.77 -6.35
CA LEU A 130 -12.76 -11.26 -5.87
C LEU A 130 -13.95 -11.99 -6.51
N LEU A 131 -13.92 -12.23 -7.82
CA LEU A 131 -14.95 -12.98 -8.52
C LEU A 131 -15.00 -14.43 -8.03
N ALA A 132 -13.86 -15.08 -7.83
CA ALA A 132 -13.78 -16.44 -7.29
C ALA A 132 -14.39 -16.52 -5.88
N ARG A 133 -14.16 -15.49 -5.04
CA ARG A 133 -14.80 -15.41 -3.73
C ARG A 133 -16.31 -15.18 -3.80
N PHE A 134 -16.80 -14.41 -4.78
CA PHE A 134 -18.24 -14.25 -4.99
C PHE A 134 -18.86 -15.57 -5.45
N VAL A 135 -18.25 -16.28 -6.39
CA VAL A 135 -18.72 -17.58 -6.85
C VAL A 135 -18.70 -18.63 -5.73
N ALA A 136 -17.64 -18.66 -4.92
CA ALA A 136 -17.52 -19.59 -3.80
C ALA A 136 -18.49 -19.32 -2.64
N ALA A 137 -19.08 -18.13 -2.57
CA ALA A 137 -20.04 -17.75 -1.53
C ALA A 137 -21.51 -18.05 -1.93
N LEU A 138 -21.75 -18.48 -3.17
CA LEU A 138 -23.08 -18.85 -3.63
C LEU A 138 -23.50 -20.19 -3.03
N THR A 139 -24.77 -20.27 -2.68
CA THR A 139 -25.45 -21.55 -2.51
C THR A 139 -25.58 -22.27 -3.86
N GLU A 140 -25.89 -23.56 -3.82
CA GLU A 140 -26.02 -24.38 -5.04
C GLU A 140 -27.12 -23.85 -5.98
N ASP A 141 -28.26 -23.45 -5.42
CA ASP A 141 -29.37 -22.85 -6.19
C ASP A 141 -28.97 -21.49 -6.82
N GLU A 142 -28.26 -20.64 -6.07
CA GLU A 142 -27.77 -19.36 -6.57
C GLU A 142 -26.71 -19.55 -7.66
N ALA A 143 -25.87 -20.58 -7.57
CA ALA A 143 -24.88 -20.91 -8.58
C ALA A 143 -25.55 -21.34 -9.91
N LEU A 144 -26.65 -22.09 -9.84
CA LEU A 144 -27.44 -22.47 -11.02
C LEU A 144 -28.06 -21.25 -11.70
N ILE A 145 -28.66 -20.34 -10.93
CA ILE A 145 -29.22 -19.07 -11.45
C ILE A 145 -28.12 -18.23 -12.11
N VAL A 146 -26.94 -18.12 -11.49
CA VAL A 146 -25.81 -17.39 -12.06
C VAL A 146 -25.32 -18.04 -13.36
N ALA A 147 -25.30 -19.37 -13.46
CA ALA A 147 -24.92 -20.07 -14.69
C ALA A 147 -25.89 -19.75 -15.85
N GLU A 148 -27.19 -19.73 -15.60
CA GLU A 148 -28.21 -19.35 -16.60
C GLU A 148 -28.05 -17.90 -17.06
N LEU A 149 -27.85 -16.96 -16.12
CA LEU A 149 -27.63 -15.55 -16.44
C LEU A 149 -26.33 -15.32 -17.25
N LEU A 150 -25.28 -16.07 -16.94
CA LEU A 150 -24.02 -16.03 -17.70
C LEU A 150 -24.18 -16.59 -19.12
N ALA A 151 -24.96 -17.66 -19.29
CA ALA A 151 -25.30 -18.21 -20.60
C ALA A 151 -26.07 -17.19 -21.45
N GLN A 152 -27.08 -16.54 -20.87
CA GLN A 152 -27.84 -15.47 -21.56
C GLN A 152 -26.94 -14.28 -21.95
N LYS A 153 -26.07 -13.84 -21.04
CA LYS A 153 -25.09 -12.77 -21.34
C LYS A 153 -24.15 -13.16 -22.47
N ARG A 154 -23.74 -14.42 -22.55
CA ARG A 154 -22.87 -14.92 -23.61
C ARG A 154 -23.58 -14.86 -24.96
N THR A 155 -24.81 -15.34 -25.04
CA THR A 155 -25.64 -15.27 -26.26
C THR A 155 -25.83 -13.82 -26.72
N LEU A 156 -26.15 -12.90 -25.81
CA LEU A 156 -26.28 -11.48 -26.13
C LEU A 156 -24.97 -10.85 -26.61
N ALA A 157 -23.84 -11.26 -26.04
CA ALA A 157 -22.51 -10.79 -26.46
C ALA A 157 -22.03 -11.42 -27.78
N GLU A 158 -22.59 -12.55 -28.19
CA GLU A 158 -22.37 -13.20 -29.49
C GLU A 158 -23.24 -12.53 -30.57
N ILE A 159 -24.51 -12.22 -30.26
CA ILE A 159 -25.41 -11.42 -31.13
C ILE A 159 -24.84 -10.02 -31.38
N SER A 160 -24.33 -9.34 -30.34
CA SER A 160 -23.70 -8.03 -30.49
C SER A 160 -22.39 -8.06 -31.31
N ARG A 161 -21.81 -9.24 -31.57
CA ARG A 161 -20.59 -9.42 -32.36
C ARG A 161 -20.84 -9.78 -33.83
N ASN A 162 -22.06 -10.19 -34.19
CA ASN A 162 -22.50 -10.42 -35.57
C ASN A 162 -23.79 -9.61 -35.83
N PRO A 163 -23.68 -8.36 -36.32
CA PRO A 163 -24.84 -7.48 -36.48
C PRO A 163 -25.64 -7.68 -37.79
N GLU A 164 -25.48 -8.80 -38.52
CA GLU A 164 -26.27 -9.07 -39.73
C GLU A 164 -26.97 -10.43 -39.66
N ASP A 165 -28.25 -10.37 -39.30
CA ASP A 165 -29.37 -10.93 -40.07
C ASP A 165 -30.55 -9.95 -39.97
#